data_AF-A0A6A0AIH6-F1
#
_entry.id   AF-A0A6A0AIH6-F1
#
_cell.length_a   1.000
_cell.length_b   1.000
_cell.length_c   1.000
_cell.angle_alpha   90.00
_cell.angle_beta   90.00
_cell.angle_gamma   90.00
#
_symmetry.space_group_name_H-M   'P 1'
#
loop_
_entity.id
_entity.type
_entity.pdbx_description
1 polymer ?
#
loop_
_entity_poly.entity_id
_entity_poly.type
_entity_poly.pdbx_seq_one_letter_code
_entity_poly.pdbx_strand_id
1 'polypeptide(L)'
;MDKLTATTLELYNFICEKLPPTPSRFHYVFNLRDLSRVYEGLLLSTPDKFKSAEQFLRLWHNEVLRVFHDRLINQDDKQLVINRLSELVEQRFPSCAAHALKMPILFGDYKNPGSVQHQEEGHEPGVLRGRAGAPHAYPPHHPPAAGQAVWGIQ
;
A
#
# COMPACT_ATOMS: atom_id res chain seq x y z
N MET A 1 -6.50 -5.26 21.57
CA MET A 1 -7.11 -5.48 20.24
C MET A 1 -8.60 -5.17 20.26
N ASP A 2 -9.34 -5.59 21.29
CA ASP A 2 -10.81 -5.47 21.39
C ASP A 2 -11.36 -4.06 21.12
N LYS A 3 -10.66 -3.01 21.59
CA LYS A 3 -11.06 -1.62 21.34
C LYS A 3 -11.06 -1.28 19.84
N LEU A 4 -10.05 -1.72 19.09
CA LEU A 4 -9.94 -1.52 17.65
C LEU A 4 -11.00 -2.33 16.91
N THR A 5 -11.24 -3.56 17.35
CA THR A 5 -12.26 -4.42 16.77
C THR A 5 -13.66 -3.83 16.92
N ALA A 6 -14.00 -3.36 18.11
CA ALA A 6 -15.26 -2.66 18.36
C ALA A 6 -15.38 -1.38 17.52
N THR A 7 -14.28 -0.64 17.34
CA THR A 7 -14.25 0.57 16.51
C THR A 7 -14.50 0.26 15.04
N THR A 8 -13.85 -0.77 14.50
CA THR A 8 -14.05 -1.23 13.12
C THR A 8 -15.49 -1.67 12.88
N LEU A 9 -16.07 -2.42 13.83
CA LEU A 9 -17.45 -2.89 13.72
C LEU A 9 -18.45 -1.73 13.75
N GLU A 10 -18.25 -0.75 14.64
CA GLU A 10 -19.10 0.45 14.70
C GLU A 10 -19.05 1.25 13.41
N LEU A 11 -17.86 1.45 12.84
CA LEU A 11 -17.70 2.14 11.56
C LEU A 11 -18.36 1.36 10.41
N TYR A 12 -18.18 0.04 10.37
CA TYR A 12 -18.81 -0.82 9.35
C TYR A 12 -20.33 -0.74 9.41
N ASN A 13 -20.93 -0.86 10.60
CA ASN A 13 -22.37 -0.76 10.78
C ASN A 13 -22.89 0.61 10.33
N PHE A 14 -22.18 1.69 10.68
CA PHE A 14 -22.50 3.04 10.22
C PHE A 14 -22.46 3.15 8.68
N ILE A 15 -21.43 2.60 8.03
CA ILE A 15 -21.32 2.62 6.57
C ILE A 15 -22.49 1.87 5.94
N CYS A 16 -22.81 0.66 6.41
CA CYS A 16 -23.94 -0.13 5.90
C CYS A 16 -25.28 0.58 6.07
N GLU A 17 -25.47 1.31 7.18
CA GLU A 17 -26.69 2.07 7.45
C GLU A 17 -26.80 3.33 6.59
N LYS A 18 -25.72 4.12 6.48
CA LYS A 18 -25.74 5.43 5.82
C LYS A 18 -25.55 5.37 4.31
N LEU A 19 -24.90 4.32 3.80
CA LEU A 19 -24.57 4.15 2.40
C LEU A 19 -25.23 2.89 1.81
N PRO A 20 -26.57 2.77 1.85
CA PRO A 20 -27.26 1.63 1.28
C PRO A 20 -27.08 1.60 -0.25
N PRO A 21 -27.02 0.41 -0.86
CA PRO A 21 -26.92 0.29 -2.31
C PRO A 21 -28.18 0.86 -2.97
N THR A 22 -27.99 1.74 -3.95
CA THR A 22 -29.05 2.26 -4.82
C THR A 22 -28.74 1.87 -6.27
N PRO A 23 -29.70 1.93 -7.21
CA PRO A 23 -29.41 1.69 -8.63
C PRO A 23 -28.26 2.55 -9.18
N SER A 24 -28.14 3.80 -8.71
CA SER A 24 -27.04 4.71 -9.05
C SER A 24 -25.70 4.39 -8.36
N ARG A 25 -25.70 3.59 -7.29
CA ARG A 25 -24.52 3.25 -6.46
C ARG A 25 -24.51 1.76 -6.10
N PHE A 26 -24.80 0.90 -7.07
CA PHE A 26 -24.94 -0.55 -6.85
C PHE A 26 -23.64 -1.22 -6.36
N HIS A 27 -22.48 -0.59 -6.57
CA HIS A 27 -21.17 -1.08 -6.13
C HIS A 27 -20.89 -0.80 -4.64
N TYR A 28 -21.81 -0.15 -3.91
CA TYR A 28 -21.71 0.11 -2.47
C TYR A 28 -22.15 -1.08 -1.60
N VAL A 29 -22.16 -2.30 -2.14
CA VAL A 29 -22.54 -3.51 -1.39
C VAL A 29 -21.41 -3.91 -0.44
N PHE A 30 -21.50 -3.49 0.82
CA PHE A 30 -20.57 -3.89 1.87
C PHE A 30 -21.05 -5.15 2.60
N ASN A 31 -20.18 -6.12 2.80
CA ASN A 31 -20.48 -7.36 3.50
C ASN A 31 -19.37 -7.72 4.50
N LEU A 32 -19.56 -8.79 5.27
CA LEU A 32 -18.60 -9.17 6.33
C LEU A 32 -17.20 -9.52 5.80
N ARG A 33 -17.03 -9.88 4.51
CA ARG A 33 -15.71 -10.09 3.91
C ARG A 33 -14.88 -8.82 3.87
N ASP A 34 -15.53 -7.65 3.78
CA ASP A 34 -14.81 -6.38 3.79
C ASP A 34 -14.09 -6.16 5.14
N LEU A 35 -14.69 -6.59 6.25
CA LEU A 35 -14.01 -6.59 7.55
C LEU A 35 -12.78 -7.49 7.52
N SER A 36 -12.87 -8.71 6.96
CA SER A 36 -11.72 -9.60 6.81
C SER A 36 -10.58 -8.93 6.03
N ARG A 37 -10.87 -8.20 4.95
CA ARG A 37 -9.86 -7.50 4.15
C ARG A 37 -9.13 -6.40 4.93
N VAL A 38 -9.81 -5.71 5.85
CA VAL A 38 -9.15 -4.76 6.75
C VAL A 38 -8.14 -5.49 7.63
N TYR A 39 -8.52 -6.60 8.26
CA TYR A 39 -7.62 -7.36 9.13
C TYR A 39 -6.52 -8.07 8.37
N GLU A 40 -6.77 -8.60 7.18
CA GLU A 40 -5.74 -9.15 6.30
C GLU A 40 -4.65 -8.10 6.02
N GLY A 41 -5.04 -6.86 5.70
CA GLY A 41 -4.10 -5.75 5.53
C GLY A 41 -3.29 -5.44 6.80
N LEU A 42 -3.93 -5.48 7.96
CA LEU A 42 -3.25 -5.32 9.25
C LEU A 42 -2.26 -6.46 9.54
N LEU A 43 -2.63 -7.70 9.24
CA LEU A 43 -1.83 -8.90 9.53
C LEU A 43 -0.62 -9.03 8.60
N LEU A 44 -0.63 -8.38 7.44
CA LEU A 44 0.53 -8.28 6.56
C LEU A 44 1.62 -7.33 7.10
N SER A 45 1.32 -6.55 8.14
CA SER A 45 2.31 -5.71 8.80
C SER A 45 3.23 -6.52 9.70
N THR A 46 4.54 -6.32 9.58
CA THR A 46 5.51 -6.97 10.46
C THR A 46 5.71 -6.13 11.74
N PRO A 47 5.81 -6.76 12.92
CA PRO A 47 6.09 -6.06 14.18
C PRO A 47 7.34 -5.17 14.13
N ASP A 48 8.31 -5.54 13.28
CA ASP A 48 9.55 -4.78 13.08
C ASP A 48 9.31 -3.37 12.51
N LYS A 49 8.21 -3.17 11.76
CA LYS A 49 7.87 -1.92 11.09
C LYS A 49 6.89 -1.05 11.88
N PHE A 50 6.10 -1.63 12.78
CA PHE A 50 5.04 -0.94 13.54
C PHE A 50 5.25 -1.15 15.04
N LYS A 51 6.08 -0.29 15.63
CA LYS A 51 6.55 -0.45 17.01
C LYS A 51 5.68 0.26 18.03
N SER A 52 4.78 1.15 17.59
CA SER A 52 3.91 1.93 18.46
C SER A 52 2.44 1.78 18.09
N ALA A 53 1.57 1.94 19.10
CA ALA A 53 0.12 1.89 18.92
C ALA A 53 -0.39 2.96 17.94
N GLU A 54 0.25 4.13 17.90
CA GLU A 54 -0.08 5.21 16.97
C GLU A 54 0.22 4.84 15.51
N GLN A 55 1.33 4.14 15.24
CA GLN A 55 1.68 3.68 13.90
C GLN A 55 0.72 2.59 13.44
N PHE A 56 0.38 1.66 14.35
CA PHE A 56 -0.59 0.60 14.07
C PHE A 56 -2.00 1.16 13.82
N LEU A 57 -2.42 2.16 14.59
CA LEU A 57 -3.70 2.83 14.39
C LEU A 57 -3.74 3.62 13.07
N ARG A 58 -2.62 4.26 12.69
CA ARG A 58 -2.48 4.89 11.37
C ARG A 58 -2.57 3.89 10.22
N LEU A 59 -2.01 2.69 10.39
CA LEU A 59 -2.15 1.61 9.42
C LEU A 59 -3.60 1.15 9.31
N TRP A 60 -4.28 0.95 10.44
CA TRP A 60 -5.71 0.64 10.44
C TRP A 60 -6.54 1.70 9.70
N HIS A 61 -6.27 2.98 9.94
CA HIS A 61 -6.93 4.07 9.23
C HIS A 61 -6.77 3.91 7.70
N ASN A 62 -5.55 3.62 7.23
CA ASN A 62 -5.28 3.37 5.82
C ASN A 62 -6.05 2.18 5.25
N GLU A 63 -6.05 1.07 5.97
CA GLU A 63 -6.72 -0.15 5.54
C GLU A 63 -8.22 0.03 5.43
N VAL A 64 -8.82 0.77 6.37
CA VAL A 64 -10.23 1.14 6.33
C VAL A 64 -10.55 2.01 5.11
N LEU A 65 -9.73 3.02 4.80
CA LEU A 65 -9.93 3.84 3.61
C LEU A 65 -9.80 3.00 2.33
N ARG A 66 -8.78 2.15 2.23
CA ARG A 66 -8.58 1.29 1.06
C ARG A 66 -9.77 0.34 0.81
N VAL A 67 -10.34 -0.21 1.88
CA VAL A 67 -11.44 -1.18 1.76
C VAL A 67 -12.77 -0.49 1.47
N PHE A 68 -13.09 0.59 2.17
CA PHE A 68 -14.41 1.22 2.10
C PHE A 68 -14.43 2.48 1.24
N HIS A 69 -13.50 3.41 1.47
CA HIS A 69 -13.50 4.72 0.84
C HIS A 69 -13.16 4.68 -0.66
N ASP A 70 -12.27 3.79 -1.09
CA ASP A 70 -11.90 3.67 -2.51
C ASP A 70 -13.05 3.20 -3.41
N ARG A 71 -14.10 2.61 -2.81
CA ARG A 71 -15.31 2.18 -3.51
C ARG A 71 -16.32 3.31 -3.70
N LEU A 72 -16.14 4.44 -3.00
CA LEU A 72 -17.08 5.56 -3.04
C LEU A 72 -16.77 6.46 -4.24
N ILE A 73 -17.82 6.98 -4.87
CA ILE A 73 -17.70 7.89 -6.03
C ILE A 73 -18.03 9.34 -5.65
N ASN A 74 -18.97 9.54 -4.72
CA ASN A 74 -19.39 10.87 -4.32
C ASN A 74 -18.46 11.43 -3.24
N GLN A 75 -18.11 12.71 -3.35
CA GLN A 75 -17.28 13.38 -2.37
C GLN A 75 -17.96 13.49 -1.00
N ASP A 76 -19.28 13.70 -0.97
CA ASP A 76 -20.04 13.76 0.28
C ASP A 76 -20.01 12.42 1.03
N ASP A 77 -20.15 11.30 0.31
CA ASP A 77 -20.05 9.96 0.90
C ASP A 77 -18.64 9.70 1.45
N LYS A 78 -17.61 10.13 0.70
CA LYS A 78 -16.20 10.03 1.14
C LYS A 78 -15.96 10.82 2.42
N GLN A 79 -16.43 12.06 2.45
CA GLN A 79 -16.28 12.93 3.61
C GLN A 79 -17.06 12.40 4.82
N LEU A 80 -18.26 11.83 4.59
CA LEU A 80 -19.06 11.18 5.63
C LEU A 80 -18.26 10.07 6.33
N VAL A 81 -17.61 9.20 5.57
CA VAL A 81 -16.79 8.11 6.13
C VAL A 81 -15.54 8.64 6.83
N ILE A 82 -14.84 9.62 6.26
CA ILE A 82 -13.64 10.23 6.86
C ILE A 82 -13.99 10.91 8.19
N ASN A 83 -15.09 11.67 8.24
CA ASN A 83 -15.54 12.36 9.45
C ASN A 83 -15.88 11.34 10.54
N ARG A 84 -16.68 10.33 10.20
CA ARG A 84 -17.06 9.30 11.17
C ARG A 84 -15.85 8.53 11.71
N LEU A 85 -14.90 8.20 10.84
CA LEU A 85 -13.65 7.56 11.24
C LEU A 85 -12.87 8.44 12.21
N SER A 86 -12.72 9.72 11.88
CA SER A 86 -11.97 10.69 12.70
C SER A 86 -12.59 10.84 14.09
N GLU A 87 -13.92 11.01 14.18
CA GLU A 87 -14.66 11.05 15.44
C GLU A 87 -14.39 9.82 16.31
N LEU A 88 -14.48 8.62 15.72
CA LEU A 88 -14.24 7.37 16.43
C LEU A 88 -12.80 7.26 16.94
N VAL A 89 -11.82 7.72 16.16
CA VAL A 89 -10.41 7.74 16.55
C VAL A 89 -10.17 8.71 17.69
N GLU A 90 -10.71 9.93 17.62
CA GLU A 90 -10.57 10.94 18.67
C GLU A 90 -11.22 10.48 19.98
N GLN A 91 -12.42 9.88 19.90
CA GLN A 91 -13.14 9.40 21.06
C GLN A 91 -12.46 8.19 21.71
N ARG A 92 -11.98 7.23 20.91
CA ARG A 92 -11.48 5.94 21.41
C ARG A 92 -9.96 5.91 21.56
N PHE A 93 -9.20 6.75 20.88
CA PHE A 93 -7.74 6.75 20.90
C PHE A 93 -7.18 8.17 21.00
N PRO A 94 -7.58 8.97 22.01
CA PRO A 94 -7.23 10.39 22.09
C PRO A 94 -5.72 10.64 22.10
N SER A 95 -4.95 9.79 22.77
CA SER A 95 -3.48 9.88 22.84
C SER A 95 -2.76 9.61 21.50
N CYS A 96 -3.43 8.94 20.56
CA CYS A 96 -2.87 8.55 19.27
C CYS A 96 -3.52 9.29 18.09
N ALA A 97 -4.63 10.01 18.32
CA ALA A 97 -5.47 10.58 17.28
C ALA A 97 -4.69 11.54 16.36
N ALA A 98 -3.89 12.45 16.94
CA ALA A 98 -3.09 13.41 16.17
C ALA A 98 -2.14 12.72 15.17
N HIS A 99 -1.52 11.60 15.57
CA HIS A 99 -0.64 10.83 14.69
C HIS A 99 -1.44 9.99 13.67
N ALA A 100 -2.49 9.32 14.12
CA ALA A 100 -3.29 8.41 13.29
C ALA A 100 -4.05 9.13 12.17
N LEU A 101 -4.52 10.35 12.43
CA LEU A 101 -5.35 11.14 11.49
C LEU A 101 -4.52 12.09 10.59
N LYS A 102 -3.22 12.23 10.83
CA LYS A 102 -2.37 13.14 10.05
C LYS A 102 -2.35 12.78 8.56
N MET A 103 -2.64 13.72 7.67
CA MET A 103 -2.55 13.54 6.21
C MET A 103 -1.20 14.03 5.66
N PRO A 104 -0.72 13.53 4.50
CA PRO A 104 -1.22 12.37 3.75
C PRO A 104 -0.84 11.04 4.42
N ILE A 105 -1.65 10.01 4.22
CA ILE A 105 -1.34 8.65 4.65
C ILE A 105 -0.42 8.01 3.61
N LEU A 106 0.87 7.90 3.94
CA LEU A 106 1.90 7.31 3.08
C LEU A 106 2.62 6.21 3.85
N PHE A 107 2.63 5.00 3.28
CA PHE A 107 3.40 3.86 3.76
C PHE A 107 4.42 3.46 2.69
N GLY A 108 5.65 3.16 3.10
CA GLY A 108 6.78 2.81 2.22
C GLY A 108 7.81 3.92 2.06
N ASP A 109 8.94 3.58 1.43
CA ASP A 109 10.12 4.43 1.29
C ASP A 109 10.01 5.47 0.16
N TYR A 110 8.79 5.77 -0.31
CA TYR A 110 8.52 6.76 -1.36
C TYR A 110 8.96 8.18 -0.99
N LYS A 111 9.23 8.45 0.29
CA LYS A 111 9.75 9.73 0.78
C LYS A 111 11.24 9.91 0.55
N ASN A 112 11.98 8.86 0.20
CA ASN A 112 13.41 8.94 -0.05
C ASN A 112 13.80 8.14 -1.30
N PRO A 113 13.81 8.75 -2.50
CA PRO A 113 14.21 8.07 -3.73
C PRO A 113 15.67 7.58 -3.75
N GLY A 114 16.45 7.84 -2.69
CA GLY A 114 17.86 7.47 -2.56
C GLY A 114 18.20 6.37 -1.55
N SER A 115 17.24 5.72 -0.88
CA SER A 115 17.55 4.67 0.11
C SER A 115 17.63 3.24 -0.46
N VAL A 116 17.84 3.10 -1.77
CA VAL A 116 18.26 1.80 -2.34
C VAL A 116 19.65 1.51 -1.80
N GLN A 117 19.72 0.79 -0.69
CA GLN A 117 20.96 0.20 -0.23
C GLN A 117 21.32 -0.90 -1.22
N HIS A 118 22.29 -0.63 -2.09
CA HIS A 118 23.01 -1.67 -2.80
C HIS A 118 23.59 -2.61 -1.73
N GLN A 119 23.05 -3.83 -1.61
CA GLN A 119 23.78 -4.91 -0.96
C GLN A 119 25.01 -5.18 -1.82
N GLU A 120 26.15 -4.64 -1.40
CA GLU A 120 27.44 -5.16 -1.85
C GLU A 120 27.54 -6.60 -1.34
N GLU A 121 27.47 -7.56 -2.25
CA GLU A 121 27.81 -8.95 -1.95
C GLU A 121 29.26 -8.98 -1.44
N GLY A 122 29.42 -9.31 -0.15
CA GLY A 122 30.72 -9.43 0.50
C GLY A 122 31.57 -10.49 -0.21
N HIS A 123 32.66 -10.05 -0.84
CA HIS A 123 33.66 -10.91 -1.44
C HIS A 123 34.60 -11.41 -0.33
N GLU A 124 34.48 -12.67 0.08
CA GLU A 124 35.50 -13.36 0.88
C GLU A 124 36.63 -13.87 -0.05
N PRO A 125 37.93 -13.68 0.29
CA PRO A 125 39.03 -14.15 -0.52
C PRO A 125 39.26 -15.66 -0.27
N GLY A 126 38.58 -16.50 -1.04
CA GLY A 126 38.74 -17.95 -1.07
C GLY A 126 39.81 -18.40 -2.07
N VAL A 127 40.91 -18.94 -1.54
CA VAL A 127 41.97 -19.78 -2.14
C VAL A 127 41.77 -20.25 -3.60
N LEU A 128 42.73 -19.86 -4.44
CA LEU A 128 42.88 -20.29 -5.83
C LEU A 128 43.12 -21.81 -5.96
N ARG A 129 42.22 -22.54 -6.62
CA ARG A 129 42.54 -23.81 -7.27
C ARG A 129 42.19 -23.72 -8.75
N GLY A 130 43.23 -23.69 -9.58
CA GLY A 130 43.13 -23.39 -10.99
C GLY A 130 42.35 -24.41 -11.83
N ARG A 131 41.78 -23.90 -12.92
CA ARG A 131 41.69 -24.61 -14.20
C ARG A 131 41.55 -23.58 -15.32
N ALA A 132 42.40 -23.76 -16.33
CA ALA A 132 42.53 -22.90 -17.50
C ALA A 132 41.27 -22.89 -18.36
N GLY A 133 40.91 -21.72 -18.88
CA GLY A 133 39.90 -21.51 -19.92
C GLY A 133 40.12 -20.13 -20.54
N ALA A 134 40.35 -20.08 -21.85
CA ALA A 134 40.81 -18.92 -22.64
C ALA A 134 39.86 -17.71 -22.64
N PRO A 135 40.35 -16.47 -22.90
CA PRO A 135 39.50 -15.29 -22.89
C PRO A 135 38.65 -15.18 -24.16
N HIS A 136 37.33 -15.05 -23.98
CA HIS A 136 36.38 -14.68 -25.03
C HIS A 136 36.43 -13.17 -25.25
N ALA A 137 37.06 -12.74 -26.34
CA ALA A 137 37.09 -11.34 -26.76
C ALA A 137 35.71 -10.94 -27.33
N TYR A 138 35.07 -9.92 -26.75
CA TYR A 138 33.92 -9.27 -27.39
C TYR A 138 34.40 -8.32 -28.50
N PRO A 139 33.77 -8.31 -29.68
CA PRO A 139 34.12 -7.39 -30.75
C PRO A 139 33.50 -5.98 -30.51
N PRO A 140 34.10 -4.92 -31.08
CA PRO A 140 33.63 -3.55 -30.91
C PRO A 140 32.38 -3.25 -31.76
N HIS A 141 31.40 -2.58 -31.15
CA HIS A 141 30.21 -2.08 -31.84
C HIS A 141 30.54 -0.81 -32.66
N HIS A 142 30.36 -0.88 -33.98
CA HIS A 142 30.25 0.29 -34.86
C HIS A 142 28.79 0.77 -34.95
N PRO A 143 28.54 2.08 -35.17
CA PRO A 143 27.19 2.63 -35.26
C PRO A 143 26.55 2.34 -36.64
N PRO A 144 25.21 2.21 -36.74
CA PRO A 144 24.56 1.91 -38.01
C PRO A 144 24.44 3.15 -38.90
N ALA A 145 24.83 2.98 -40.17
CA ALA A 145 24.58 3.92 -41.26
C ALA A 145 23.17 3.73 -41.84
N ALA A 146 22.64 4.82 -42.40
CA ALA A 146 21.30 5.00 -42.94
C ALA A 146 20.93 4.09 -44.12
N GLY A 147 19.61 3.88 -44.28
CA GLY A 147 19.01 3.97 -45.63
C GLY A 147 18.17 2.79 -46.13
N GLN A 148 16.86 3.04 -46.16
CA GLN A 148 15.88 2.72 -47.22
C GLN A 148 15.22 1.33 -47.32
N ALA A 149 13.88 1.42 -47.21
CA ALA A 149 12.83 0.78 -48.03
C ALA A 149 12.69 -0.75 -47.94
N VAL A 150 11.50 -1.35 -47.91
CA VAL A 150 10.36 -1.17 -48.83
C VAL A 150 9.07 -1.60 -48.12
N TRP A 151 8.00 -0.84 -48.34
CA TRP A 151 6.62 -1.14 -47.95
C TRP A 151 5.93 -2.08 -48.94
N GLY A 152 5.14 -3.02 -48.44
CA GLY A 152 4.21 -3.87 -49.19
C GLY A 152 4.18 -5.28 -48.59
N ILE A 153 3.07 -5.97 -48.43
CA ILE A 153 1.73 -5.85 -49.01
C ILE A 153 0.77 -6.51 -47.99
N GLN A 154 -0.49 -6.09 -48.07
CA GLN A 154 -1.67 -6.70 -47.46
C GLN A 154 -1.90 -8.16 -47.89
#